data_AF-A0A7W0V4P1-F1
#
_entry.id   AF-A0A7W0V4P1-F1
#
_cell.length_a   1.000
_cell.length_b   1.000
_cell.length_c   1.000
_cell.angle_alpha   90.00
_cell.angle_beta   90.00
_cell.angle_gamma   90.00
#
_symmetry.space_group_name_H-M   'P 1'
#
loop_
_entity.id
_entity.type
_entity.pdbx_description
1 polymer ?
#
loop_
_entity_poly.entity_id
_entity_poly.type
_entity_poly.pdbx_seq_one_letter_code
_entity_poly.pdbx_strand_id
1 'polypeptide(L)'
;MCRDVFGGLHMGGGLRDRGAWTRVVSRLGIATVSVFLAVFALLVPYSALAQSWSAPRTVYVPSTGHTADGLFLDVWRAERALLGDPVTEEFRSRTGFSGSGDIDANVVQYFEHMALVYLPDEASGDQVQPLALGRQALDEARSDGTTRALARALDRAVCAPASAGNCANVVASGHTIRGGFLTFWRTGEAASWLGSPLTEAFAAPDRTRIQYFENGILRLSAGGTVGPLPLGRIAARRAQVKTDPVEQPPDVPVYDETLFIPPPEATPVEEDGPATDWSFGPGPQQGAWKEVVVSLSAQSMWAYEEGELVMSSLVSTGTAEMPETSTPVGYHSVLAKFDAQTMEGTISGEYYRVEDVPFVMYFDNLGNAIHGTYWHSNFGAPMSHGCVNLPMDIAAWMYEWAPVGTAITVVG
;
A
#
# COMPACT_ATOMS: atom_id res chain seq x y z
N MET A 1 -0.35 15.55 36.98
CA MET A 1 -0.37 16.09 38.37
C MET A 1 -1.73 16.70 38.67
N CYS A 2 -2.63 15.99 39.34
CA CYS A 2 -3.74 16.51 40.17
C CYS A 2 -4.42 15.34 40.92
N ARG A 3 -5.15 15.64 42.01
CA ARG A 3 -5.53 14.68 43.08
C ARG A 3 -7.01 14.31 43.13
N ASP A 4 -7.27 13.19 43.82
CA ASP A 4 -8.58 12.70 44.25
C ASP A 4 -9.41 13.70 45.07
N VAL A 5 -10.72 13.44 45.15
CA VAL A 5 -11.61 13.95 46.20
C VAL A 5 -12.48 12.82 46.78
N PHE A 6 -12.44 12.67 48.10
CA PHE A 6 -13.30 11.78 48.89
C PHE A 6 -14.43 12.56 49.58
N GLY A 7 -15.56 11.89 49.84
CA GLY A 7 -16.65 12.35 50.72
C GLY A 7 -18.03 11.99 50.16
N GLY A 8 -18.97 11.33 50.85
CA GLY A 8 -19.04 10.92 52.26
C GLY A 8 -20.15 11.69 52.99
N LEU A 9 -21.17 10.99 53.49
CA LEU A 9 -22.08 11.44 54.56
C LEU A 9 -23.02 10.30 55.03
N HIS A 10 -23.66 10.48 56.19
CA HIS A 10 -24.22 9.39 57.01
C HIS A 10 -25.51 9.84 57.75
N MET A 11 -26.28 8.86 58.24
CA MET A 11 -27.27 8.92 59.35
C MET A 11 -28.71 9.45 59.16
N GLY A 12 -29.63 8.71 59.82
CA GLY A 12 -31.00 9.13 60.22
C GLY A 12 -32.15 8.55 59.37
N GLY A 13 -33.21 7.92 59.90
CA GLY A 13 -33.48 7.43 61.26
C GLY A 13 -34.99 7.48 61.64
N GLY A 14 -35.57 6.36 62.09
CA GLY A 14 -36.75 6.34 62.99
C GLY A 14 -38.12 5.84 62.47
N LEU A 15 -38.67 4.84 63.17
CA LEU A 15 -40.08 4.70 63.64
C LEU A 15 -41.24 4.62 62.61
N ARG A 16 -42.40 3.97 62.83
CA ARG A 16 -42.93 2.84 63.63
C ARG A 16 -44.46 2.91 63.47
N ASP A 17 -45.13 1.80 63.15
CA ASP A 17 -46.53 1.40 63.50
C ASP A 17 -47.19 0.62 62.35
N ARG A 18 -48.25 -0.18 62.51
CA ARG A 18 -48.75 -1.16 63.51
C ARG A 18 -50.18 -1.48 63.08
N GLY A 19 -50.55 -2.76 62.99
CA GLY A 19 -51.93 -3.21 62.73
C GLY A 19 -52.10 -3.93 61.37
N ALA A 20 -52.65 -5.14 61.20
CA ALA A 20 -52.85 -6.38 61.99
C ALA A 20 -54.22 -7.01 61.59
N TRP A 21 -54.27 -8.35 61.58
CA TRP A 21 -55.45 -9.22 61.29
C TRP A 21 -55.94 -9.19 59.81
N THR A 22 -56.26 -10.29 59.10
CA THR A 22 -56.16 -11.76 59.27
C THR A 22 -56.33 -12.39 57.85
N ARG A 23 -56.17 -13.70 57.52
CA ARG A 23 -56.04 -15.00 58.23
C ARG A 23 -55.36 -16.02 57.27
N VAL A 24 -54.72 -17.06 57.84
CA VAL A 24 -54.64 -18.51 57.43
C VAL A 24 -54.91 -18.85 55.95
N VAL A 25 -54.04 -19.53 55.19
CA VAL A 25 -53.30 -20.81 55.42
C VAL A 25 -51.81 -20.65 54.95
N SER A 26 -50.80 -21.53 55.10
CA SER A 26 -50.67 -22.96 55.47
C SER A 26 -49.49 -23.21 56.45
N ARG A 27 -48.62 -24.23 56.24
CA ARG A 27 -47.43 -24.53 57.05
C ARG A 27 -46.21 -24.99 56.23
N LEU A 28 -45.04 -24.47 56.65
CA LEU A 28 -43.67 -25.01 56.62
C LEU A 28 -43.02 -25.50 55.30
N GLY A 29 -41.80 -25.00 55.05
CA GLY A 29 -40.82 -25.68 54.17
C GLY A 29 -39.91 -24.75 53.37
N ILE A 30 -39.13 -23.86 54.01
CA ILE A 30 -38.13 -23.07 53.28
C ILE A 30 -36.91 -23.95 52.98
N ALA A 31 -36.69 -24.23 51.71
CA ALA A 31 -35.38 -24.57 51.15
C ALA A 31 -35.07 -23.57 50.04
N THR A 32 -33.97 -22.84 50.18
CA THR A 32 -33.53 -21.80 49.25
C THR A 32 -33.06 -22.41 47.92
N VAL A 33 -33.70 -22.06 46.82
CA VAL A 33 -33.14 -22.20 45.46
C VAL A 33 -33.36 -20.88 44.72
N SER A 34 -32.28 -20.13 44.52
CA SER A 34 -32.28 -18.91 43.72
C SER A 34 -32.33 -19.27 42.24
N VAL A 35 -33.45 -18.97 41.56
CA VAL A 35 -33.54 -19.09 40.11
C VAL A 35 -33.09 -17.78 39.48
N PHE A 36 -31.83 -17.72 39.04
CA PHE A 36 -31.37 -16.64 38.16
C PHE A 36 -31.93 -16.87 36.75
N LEU A 37 -32.63 -15.86 36.24
CA LEU A 37 -33.20 -15.86 34.89
C LEU A 37 -32.08 -15.50 33.89
N ALA A 38 -31.53 -16.53 33.23
CA ALA A 38 -30.51 -16.35 32.21
C ALA A 38 -31.15 -15.81 30.91
N VAL A 39 -31.03 -14.49 30.68
CA VAL A 39 -31.27 -13.90 29.36
C VAL A 39 -30.03 -14.16 28.50
N PHE A 40 -30.06 -15.26 27.74
CA PHE A 40 -29.05 -15.57 26.73
C PHE A 40 -29.26 -14.65 25.53
N ALA A 41 -28.77 -13.42 25.62
CA ALA A 41 -28.56 -12.59 24.44
C ALA A 41 -27.41 -13.23 23.64
N LEU A 42 -27.72 -13.74 22.44
CA LEU A 42 -26.74 -14.17 21.46
C LEU A 42 -25.98 -12.94 20.93
N LEU A 43 -25.04 -12.44 21.75
CA LEU A 43 -23.91 -11.69 21.27
C LEU A 43 -23.00 -12.67 20.53
N VAL A 44 -23.33 -12.91 19.26
CA VAL A 44 -22.30 -13.26 18.28
C VAL A 44 -21.33 -12.08 18.32
N PRO A 45 -20.07 -12.25 18.78
CA PRO A 45 -19.11 -11.18 18.63
C PRO A 45 -19.01 -10.93 17.13
N TYR A 46 -19.28 -9.69 16.71
CA TYR A 46 -18.85 -9.25 15.40
C TYR A 46 -17.33 -9.34 15.41
N SER A 47 -16.78 -10.41 14.84
CA SER A 47 -15.38 -10.46 14.48
C SER A 47 -15.15 -9.30 13.52
N ALA A 48 -14.61 -8.19 14.03
CA ALA A 48 -14.07 -7.15 13.20
C ALA A 48 -13.01 -7.82 12.32
N LEU A 49 -13.30 -7.93 11.02
CA LEU A 49 -12.39 -8.59 10.09
C LEU A 49 -11.06 -7.82 10.13
N ALA A 50 -9.98 -8.52 10.48
CA ALA A 50 -8.65 -7.95 10.46
C ALA A 50 -8.42 -7.31 9.08
N GLN A 51 -8.14 -6.00 9.08
CA GLN A 51 -8.05 -5.25 7.84
C GLN A 51 -6.75 -5.66 7.13
N SER A 52 -6.87 -6.55 6.15
CA SER A 52 -5.76 -7.06 5.35
C SER A 52 -4.95 -5.91 4.76
N TRP A 53 -3.63 -6.10 4.68
CA TRP A 53 -2.74 -5.20 3.94
C TRP A 53 -3.34 -4.87 2.57
N SER A 54 -3.23 -3.60 2.18
CA SER A 54 -3.61 -3.12 0.85
C SER A 54 -2.56 -2.16 0.34
N ALA A 55 -2.05 -2.41 -0.86
CA ALA A 55 -1.16 -1.49 -1.57
C ALA A 55 -1.79 -0.09 -1.70
N PRO A 56 -0.98 1.00 -1.76
CA PRO A 56 -1.49 2.34 -1.97
C PRO A 56 -2.15 2.44 -3.35
N ARG A 57 -3.29 3.14 -3.41
CA ARG A 57 -4.01 3.38 -4.67
C ARG A 57 -3.45 4.53 -5.49
N THR A 58 -2.72 5.44 -4.86
CA THR A 58 -2.11 6.60 -5.51
C THR A 58 -0.64 6.66 -5.15
N VAL A 59 0.22 7.04 -6.10
CA VAL A 59 1.65 7.33 -5.87
C VAL A 59 2.08 8.59 -6.59
N TYR A 60 3.13 9.23 -6.08
CA TYR A 60 3.79 10.37 -6.70
C TYR A 60 5.08 9.93 -7.39
N VAL A 61 5.33 10.42 -8.61
CA VAL A 61 6.45 10.03 -9.47
C VAL A 61 7.43 11.21 -9.61
N PRO A 62 8.54 11.27 -8.85
CA PRO A 62 9.37 12.48 -8.75
C PRO A 62 10.15 12.85 -10.02
N SER A 63 10.36 11.90 -10.93
CA SER A 63 11.05 12.11 -12.22
C SER A 63 10.29 13.05 -13.15
N THR A 64 8.96 13.09 -13.04
CA THR A 64 8.08 13.96 -13.83
C THR A 64 7.26 14.93 -12.97
N GLY A 65 7.13 14.65 -11.67
CA GLY A 65 6.36 15.43 -10.72
C GLY A 65 4.85 15.28 -10.92
N HIS A 66 4.39 14.06 -11.20
CA HIS A 66 2.98 13.73 -11.44
C HIS A 66 2.55 12.52 -10.61
N THR A 67 1.25 12.39 -10.33
CA THR A 67 0.70 11.21 -9.67
C THR A 67 0.21 10.14 -10.67
N ALA A 68 -0.02 8.92 -10.20
CA ALA A 68 -0.82 7.90 -10.88
C ALA A 68 -1.75 7.24 -9.87
N ASP A 69 -3.02 7.02 -10.22
CA ASP A 69 -4.06 6.48 -9.33
C ASP A 69 -4.72 5.20 -9.87
N GLY A 70 -5.25 4.38 -8.96
CA GLY A 70 -6.09 3.22 -9.22
C GLY A 70 -5.62 2.33 -10.37
N LEU A 71 -6.51 2.11 -11.36
CA LEU A 71 -6.24 1.22 -12.49
C LEU A 71 -5.17 1.78 -13.45
N PHE A 72 -4.96 3.10 -13.49
CA PHE A 72 -3.86 3.69 -14.28
C PHE A 72 -2.51 3.43 -13.61
N LEU A 73 -2.44 3.44 -12.27
CA LEU A 73 -1.27 3.03 -11.50
C LEU A 73 -0.94 1.54 -11.71
N ASP A 74 -1.94 0.65 -11.63
CA ASP A 74 -1.75 -0.79 -11.85
C ASP A 74 -1.18 -1.08 -13.25
N VAL A 75 -1.77 -0.48 -14.29
CA VAL A 75 -1.29 -0.58 -15.67
C VAL A 75 0.09 0.07 -15.85
N TRP A 76 0.33 1.24 -15.25
CA TRP A 76 1.61 1.94 -15.34
C TRP A 76 2.75 1.13 -14.72
N ARG A 77 2.51 0.44 -13.59
CA ARG A 77 3.51 -0.44 -12.97
C ARG A 77 3.86 -1.64 -13.85
N ALA A 78 2.85 -2.32 -14.40
CA ALA A 78 3.04 -3.47 -15.28
C ALA A 78 3.81 -3.10 -16.56
N GLU A 79 3.45 -1.98 -17.19
CA GLU A 79 3.90 -1.61 -18.55
C GLU A 79 4.80 -0.37 -18.58
N ARG A 80 5.49 -0.06 -17.47
CA ARG A 80 6.27 1.17 -17.29
C ARG A 80 7.28 1.43 -18.41
N ALA A 81 7.94 0.39 -18.90
CA ALA A 81 8.92 0.49 -19.98
C ALA A 81 8.32 0.87 -21.33
N LEU A 82 7.02 0.62 -21.55
CA LEU A 82 6.28 0.99 -22.74
C LEU A 82 5.63 2.36 -22.60
N LEU A 83 4.94 2.61 -21.48
CA LEU A 83 4.18 3.83 -21.23
C LEU A 83 5.09 5.04 -20.95
N GLY A 84 6.20 4.81 -20.24
CA GLY A 84 6.97 5.86 -19.58
C GLY A 84 6.26 6.39 -18.32
N ASP A 85 6.88 7.34 -17.63
CA ASP A 85 6.31 7.98 -16.43
C ASP A 85 5.10 8.89 -16.77
N PRO A 86 4.15 9.15 -15.83
CA PRO A 86 3.03 10.05 -16.04
C PRO A 86 3.49 11.49 -16.33
N VAL A 87 2.80 12.21 -17.20
CA VAL A 87 3.14 13.60 -17.64
C VAL A 87 1.97 14.59 -17.52
N THR A 88 0.85 14.12 -16.98
CA THR A 88 -0.30 14.92 -16.53
C THR A 88 -0.87 14.25 -15.29
N GLU A 89 -1.62 14.99 -14.47
CA GLU A 89 -2.57 14.35 -13.56
C GLU A 89 -3.71 13.70 -14.36
N GLU A 90 -4.53 12.88 -13.69
CA GLU A 90 -5.79 12.42 -14.25
C GLU A 90 -6.79 13.57 -14.43
N PHE A 91 -7.49 13.58 -15.56
CA PHE A 91 -8.55 14.56 -15.80
C PHE A 91 -9.68 14.00 -16.64
N ARG A 92 -10.88 14.56 -16.45
CA ARG A 92 -12.05 14.26 -17.28
C ARG A 92 -11.92 14.97 -18.63
N SER A 93 -11.81 14.21 -19.71
CA SER A 93 -11.73 14.78 -21.05
C SER A 93 -13.04 15.46 -21.44
N ARG A 94 -12.94 16.73 -21.87
CA ARG A 94 -14.09 17.49 -22.43
C ARG A 94 -14.41 17.12 -23.87
N THR A 95 -13.54 16.36 -24.52
CA THR A 95 -13.72 15.85 -25.89
C THR A 95 -13.80 14.33 -25.81
N GLY A 96 -14.92 13.75 -26.25
CA GLY A 96 -15.08 12.30 -26.32
C GLY A 96 -14.00 11.70 -27.22
N PHE A 97 -13.11 10.88 -26.66
CA PHE A 97 -12.03 10.22 -27.39
C PHE A 97 -12.42 8.85 -27.98
N SER A 98 -13.68 8.43 -27.80
CA SER A 98 -14.22 7.23 -28.41
C SER A 98 -15.06 7.55 -29.66
N GLY A 99 -14.99 6.67 -30.65
CA GLY A 99 -15.93 6.63 -31.78
C GLY A 99 -17.34 6.14 -31.41
N SER A 100 -17.61 5.87 -30.12
CA SER A 100 -18.89 5.38 -29.60
C SER A 100 -19.74 6.50 -28.96
N GLY A 101 -20.41 7.30 -29.79
CA GLY A 101 -21.79 7.77 -29.57
C GLY A 101 -22.12 8.75 -28.43
N ASP A 102 -21.70 8.50 -27.19
CA ASP A 102 -22.13 9.21 -25.99
C ASP A 102 -20.93 9.79 -25.23
N ILE A 103 -21.07 11.03 -24.75
CA ILE A 103 -19.99 11.79 -24.10
C ILE A 103 -20.42 12.15 -22.67
N ASP A 104 -20.37 11.15 -21.79
CA ASP A 104 -19.94 11.42 -20.42
C ASP A 104 -18.41 11.43 -20.37
N ALA A 105 -17.85 12.26 -19.50
CA ALA A 105 -16.44 12.64 -19.58
C ALA A 105 -15.51 11.56 -19.00
N ASN A 106 -15.02 10.67 -19.86
CA ASN A 106 -14.00 9.65 -19.55
C ASN A 106 -12.76 10.28 -18.89
N VAL A 107 -12.20 9.58 -17.92
CA VAL A 107 -10.94 9.96 -17.27
C VAL A 107 -9.78 9.59 -18.18
N VAL A 108 -8.84 10.51 -18.37
CA VAL A 108 -7.68 10.36 -19.24
C VAL A 108 -6.42 10.78 -18.48
N GLN A 109 -5.33 10.07 -18.71
CA GLN A 109 -4.00 10.46 -18.28
C GLN A 109 -2.98 10.27 -19.42
N TYR A 110 -2.06 11.22 -19.55
CA TYR A 110 -0.95 11.11 -20.49
C TYR A 110 0.30 10.62 -19.75
N PHE A 111 0.98 9.66 -20.35
CA PHE A 111 2.29 9.16 -19.96
C PHE A 111 3.33 9.67 -20.98
N GLU A 112 4.61 9.31 -20.87
CA GLU A 112 5.61 9.86 -21.79
C GLU A 112 5.33 9.47 -23.25
N HIS A 113 5.06 8.18 -23.46
CA HIS A 113 4.98 7.54 -24.76
C HIS A 113 3.55 7.33 -25.24
N MET A 114 2.61 7.15 -24.32
CA MET A 114 1.21 6.82 -24.60
C MET A 114 0.25 7.67 -23.76
N ALA A 115 -1.05 7.50 -23.96
CA ALA A 115 -2.07 8.05 -23.07
C ALA A 115 -3.13 6.98 -22.84
N LEU A 116 -3.67 6.92 -21.63
CA LEU A 116 -4.66 5.95 -21.20
C LEU A 116 -6.02 6.62 -21.01
N VAL A 117 -7.09 5.89 -21.27
CA VAL A 117 -8.47 6.28 -20.99
C VAL A 117 -9.15 5.21 -20.15
N TYR A 118 -9.88 5.65 -19.13
CA TYR A 118 -10.75 4.79 -18.33
C TYR A 118 -12.15 4.75 -18.94
N LEU A 119 -12.64 3.54 -19.20
CA LEU A 119 -13.93 3.23 -19.79
C LEU A 119 -14.74 2.40 -18.78
N PRO A 120 -15.67 3.03 -18.03
CA PRO A 120 -16.35 2.37 -16.92
C PRO A 120 -17.30 1.23 -17.35
N ASP A 121 -17.82 1.28 -18.58
CA ASP A 121 -18.80 0.33 -19.11
C ASP A 121 -18.16 -0.94 -19.71
N GLU A 122 -16.84 -0.97 -19.83
CA GLU A 122 -16.09 -2.14 -20.31
C GLU A 122 -15.98 -3.23 -19.22
N ALA A 123 -15.66 -4.46 -19.63
CA ALA A 123 -15.46 -5.57 -18.69
C ALA A 123 -14.28 -5.30 -17.75
N SER A 124 -14.36 -5.83 -16.51
CA SER A 124 -13.25 -5.74 -15.54
C SER A 124 -11.97 -6.36 -16.13
N GLY A 125 -10.89 -5.58 -16.15
CA GLY A 125 -9.65 -5.88 -16.88
C GLY A 125 -9.49 -5.07 -18.19
N ASP A 126 -10.57 -4.81 -18.92
CA ASP A 126 -10.58 -4.07 -20.19
C ASP A 126 -10.91 -2.57 -20.02
N GLN A 127 -11.10 -2.13 -18.77
CA GLN A 127 -11.53 -0.76 -18.43
C GLN A 127 -10.46 0.32 -18.63
N VAL A 128 -9.19 -0.06 -18.79
CA VAL A 128 -8.09 0.88 -19.09
C VAL A 128 -7.56 0.56 -20.48
N GLN A 129 -7.75 1.48 -21.41
CA GLN A 129 -7.35 1.29 -22.81
C GLN A 129 -6.41 2.40 -23.28
N PRO A 130 -5.45 2.10 -24.18
CA PRO A 130 -4.60 3.10 -24.77
C PRO A 130 -5.35 3.93 -25.82
N LEU A 131 -5.13 5.25 -25.81
CA LEU A 131 -5.58 6.11 -26.90
C LEU A 131 -4.76 5.84 -28.17
N ALA A 132 -5.42 5.89 -29.33
CA ALA A 132 -4.85 5.62 -30.65
C ALA A 132 -3.91 6.74 -31.17
N LEU A 133 -2.94 7.17 -30.35
CA LEU A 133 -2.02 8.27 -30.66
C LEU A 133 -1.11 7.96 -31.86
N GLY A 134 -0.78 6.69 -32.09
CA GLY A 134 -0.02 6.26 -33.27
C GLY A 134 -0.80 6.47 -34.57
N ARG A 135 -2.11 6.15 -34.57
CA ARG A 135 -3.04 6.42 -35.68
C ARG A 135 -3.21 7.92 -35.91
N GLN A 136 -3.45 8.71 -34.85
CA GLN A 136 -3.55 10.17 -34.94
C GLN A 136 -2.29 10.80 -35.53
N ALA A 137 -1.10 10.39 -35.07
CA ALA A 137 0.18 10.86 -35.59
C ALA A 137 0.41 10.44 -37.06
N LEU A 138 -0.11 9.29 -37.50
CA LEU A 138 -0.04 8.85 -38.89
C LEU A 138 -0.91 9.72 -39.81
N ASP A 139 -2.14 10.00 -39.40
CA ASP A 139 -3.08 10.79 -40.21
C ASP A 139 -2.64 12.26 -40.32
N GLU A 140 -2.03 12.82 -39.27
CA GLU A 140 -1.33 14.11 -39.32
C GLU A 140 -0.12 14.07 -40.27
N ALA A 141 0.78 13.09 -40.14
CA ALA A 141 1.95 12.94 -41.01
C ALA A 141 1.60 12.72 -42.50
N ARG A 142 0.38 12.23 -42.78
CA ARG A 142 -0.16 12.15 -44.14
C ARG A 142 -0.65 13.51 -44.64
N SER A 143 -1.30 14.28 -43.75
CA SER A 143 -1.88 15.61 -44.01
C SER A 143 -0.83 16.69 -44.22
N ASP A 144 0.26 16.69 -43.44
CA ASP A 144 1.37 17.64 -43.53
C ASP A 144 2.25 17.46 -44.78
N GLY A 145 2.01 16.39 -45.56
CA GLY A 145 2.73 16.08 -46.79
C GLY A 145 3.37 14.70 -46.73
N THR A 146 2.63 13.70 -47.23
CA THR A 146 3.09 12.30 -47.25
C THR A 146 4.44 12.16 -47.99
N THR A 147 5.51 11.90 -47.24
CA THR A 147 6.85 11.70 -47.82
C THR A 147 6.89 10.45 -48.72
N ARG A 148 7.81 10.41 -49.69
CA ARG A 148 8.02 9.21 -50.53
C ARG A 148 8.39 7.95 -49.73
N ALA A 149 8.93 8.10 -48.52
CA ALA A 149 9.22 6.98 -47.64
C ALA A 149 7.94 6.48 -46.95
N LEU A 150 7.15 7.40 -46.40
CA LEU A 150 5.85 7.09 -45.77
C LEU A 150 4.85 6.50 -46.78
N ALA A 151 4.77 7.05 -47.99
CA ALA A 151 3.90 6.54 -49.05
C ALA A 151 4.15 5.05 -49.34
N ARG A 152 5.42 4.64 -49.43
CA ARG A 152 5.83 3.23 -49.61
C ARG A 152 5.64 2.38 -48.36
N ALA A 153 5.65 2.98 -47.18
CA ALA A 153 5.45 2.27 -45.92
C ALA A 153 3.96 1.94 -45.68
N LEU A 154 3.05 2.66 -46.34
CA LEU A 154 1.62 2.37 -46.35
C LEU A 154 1.24 1.23 -47.32
N ASP A 155 2.14 0.85 -48.24
CA ASP A 155 1.95 -0.32 -49.08
C ASP A 155 2.09 -1.61 -48.24
N ARG A 156 1.11 -2.51 -48.33
CA ARG A 156 1.12 -3.79 -47.60
C ARG A 156 2.26 -4.69 -48.09
N ALA A 157 3.05 -5.22 -47.16
CA ALA A 157 4.08 -6.21 -47.46
C ALA A 157 3.72 -7.61 -46.94
N VAL A 158 4.50 -8.61 -47.35
CA VAL A 158 4.43 -9.98 -46.82
C VAL A 158 5.84 -10.44 -46.45
N CYS A 159 5.97 -11.21 -45.36
CA CYS A 159 7.20 -11.90 -44.99
C CYS A 159 7.48 -13.02 -45.98
N ALA A 160 8.70 -13.07 -46.52
CA ALA A 160 9.12 -14.21 -47.34
C ALA A 160 9.21 -15.48 -46.47
N PRO A 161 8.91 -16.68 -47.00
CA PRO A 161 8.99 -17.93 -46.23
C PRO A 161 10.35 -18.15 -45.56
N ALA A 162 11.44 -17.73 -46.22
CA ALA A 162 12.81 -17.80 -45.70
C ALA A 162 13.14 -16.80 -44.56
N SER A 163 12.21 -15.90 -44.19
CA SER A 163 12.37 -14.93 -43.10
C SER A 163 11.67 -15.32 -41.79
N ALA A 164 11.29 -16.59 -41.66
CA ALA A 164 10.69 -17.14 -40.44
C ALA A 164 11.53 -16.81 -39.19
N GLY A 165 10.86 -16.44 -38.10
CA GLY A 165 11.47 -15.96 -36.85
C GLY A 165 11.68 -14.44 -36.82
N ASN A 166 12.27 -13.86 -37.88
CA ASN A 166 12.70 -12.45 -37.95
C ASN A 166 11.68 -11.50 -38.62
N CYS A 167 10.56 -12.03 -39.11
CA CYS A 167 9.47 -11.29 -39.73
C CYS A 167 8.13 -11.91 -39.30
N ALA A 168 7.13 -11.08 -38.98
CA ALA A 168 5.75 -11.50 -38.72
C ALA A 168 4.77 -10.73 -39.60
N ASN A 169 3.80 -11.43 -40.19
CA ASN A 169 2.66 -10.82 -40.88
C ASN A 169 1.54 -10.59 -39.85
N VAL A 170 1.05 -9.36 -39.71
CA VAL A 170 -0.12 -9.07 -38.84
C VAL A 170 -1.36 -9.00 -39.71
N VAL A 171 -2.20 -10.05 -39.63
CA VAL A 171 -3.36 -10.24 -40.50
C VAL A 171 -4.38 -9.10 -40.36
N ALA A 172 -4.56 -8.57 -39.16
CA ALA A 172 -5.54 -7.52 -38.85
C ALA A 172 -5.34 -6.23 -39.69
N SER A 173 -4.08 -5.80 -39.88
CA SER A 173 -3.76 -4.61 -40.69
C SER A 173 -3.24 -4.94 -42.09
N GLY A 174 -2.66 -6.13 -42.28
CA GLY A 174 -1.98 -6.53 -43.51
C GLY A 174 -0.55 -6.01 -43.63
N HIS A 175 0.05 -5.53 -42.54
CA HIS A 175 1.44 -5.06 -42.47
C HIS A 175 2.37 -6.08 -41.80
N THR A 176 3.69 -5.90 -41.98
CA THR A 176 4.71 -6.76 -41.36
C THR A 176 5.56 -6.05 -40.31
N ILE A 177 5.94 -6.79 -39.26
CA ILE A 177 6.89 -6.33 -38.23
C ILE A 177 8.17 -7.14 -38.39
N ARG A 178 9.34 -6.48 -38.33
CA ARG A 178 10.65 -7.10 -38.68
C ARG A 178 11.78 -6.73 -37.72
N GLY A 179 12.71 -7.65 -37.53
CA GLY A 179 13.96 -7.43 -36.78
C GLY A 179 13.69 -6.92 -35.36
N GLY A 180 14.45 -5.90 -34.92
CA GLY A 180 14.31 -5.35 -33.56
C GLY A 180 12.91 -4.85 -33.19
N PHE A 181 12.11 -4.39 -34.16
CA PHE A 181 10.69 -4.04 -33.89
C PHE A 181 9.86 -5.26 -33.54
N LEU A 182 10.14 -6.40 -34.18
CA LEU A 182 9.46 -7.66 -33.89
C LEU A 182 9.93 -8.25 -32.56
N THR A 183 11.20 -8.06 -32.20
CA THR A 183 11.70 -8.40 -30.87
C THR A 183 10.98 -7.59 -29.81
N PHE A 184 10.93 -6.26 -29.94
CA PHE A 184 10.25 -5.38 -28.98
C PHE A 184 8.75 -5.69 -28.87
N TRP A 185 8.04 -5.82 -30.00
CA TRP A 185 6.60 -6.10 -30.03
C TRP A 185 6.22 -7.47 -29.44
N ARG A 186 7.18 -8.39 -29.28
CA ARG A 186 6.99 -9.70 -28.62
C ARG A 186 7.41 -9.73 -27.15
N THR A 187 7.93 -8.62 -26.60
CA THR A 187 8.31 -8.53 -25.19
C THR A 187 7.08 -8.18 -24.35
N GLY A 188 6.81 -8.95 -23.29
CA GLY A 188 5.68 -8.70 -22.39
C GLY A 188 4.35 -8.61 -23.16
N GLU A 189 3.54 -7.62 -22.82
CA GLU A 189 2.26 -7.36 -23.49
C GLU A 189 2.34 -6.26 -24.56
N ALA A 190 3.56 -5.88 -25.00
CA ALA A 190 3.76 -4.76 -25.93
C ALA A 190 2.93 -4.87 -27.23
N ALA A 191 2.61 -6.09 -27.67
CA ALA A 191 1.71 -6.34 -28.80
C ALA A 191 0.27 -5.82 -28.56
N SER A 192 -0.29 -6.10 -27.38
CA SER A 192 -1.63 -5.69 -26.97
C SER A 192 -1.72 -4.16 -26.85
N TRP A 193 -0.73 -3.56 -26.18
CA TRP A 193 -0.70 -2.13 -25.90
C TRP A 193 -0.39 -1.27 -27.13
N LEU A 194 0.58 -1.66 -27.98
CA LEU A 194 0.86 -0.94 -29.23
C LEU A 194 -0.24 -1.10 -30.28
N GLY A 195 -0.92 -2.25 -30.26
CA GLY A 195 -1.86 -2.67 -31.30
C GLY A 195 -1.17 -3.09 -32.61
N SER A 196 -1.94 -3.07 -33.69
CA SER A 196 -1.48 -3.49 -35.02
C SER A 196 -0.50 -2.50 -35.64
N PRO A 197 0.48 -2.95 -36.45
CA PRO A 197 1.29 -2.05 -37.26
C PRO A 197 0.43 -1.39 -38.35
N LEU A 198 0.56 -0.07 -38.50
CA LEU A 198 -0.13 0.75 -39.50
C LEU A 198 0.73 1.09 -40.73
N THR A 199 2.03 0.80 -40.65
CA THR A 199 2.98 0.92 -41.76
C THR A 199 3.99 -0.24 -41.70
N GLU A 200 4.70 -0.48 -42.78
CA GLU A 200 6.02 -1.11 -42.74
C GLU A 200 7.03 -0.19 -42.01
N ALA A 201 8.17 -0.74 -41.58
CA ALA A 201 9.25 0.06 -41.00
C ALA A 201 10.02 0.85 -42.07
N PHE A 202 10.14 2.17 -41.91
CA PHE A 202 10.77 3.08 -42.88
C PHE A 202 11.71 4.10 -42.24
N ALA A 203 12.52 4.79 -43.05
CA ALA A 203 13.42 5.84 -42.57
C ALA A 203 12.69 7.18 -42.45
N ALA A 204 12.67 7.74 -41.25
CA ALA A 204 12.20 9.09 -40.96
C ALA A 204 13.18 10.17 -41.52
N PRO A 205 12.80 11.46 -41.56
CA PRO A 205 13.67 12.53 -42.07
C PRO A 205 15.02 12.66 -41.33
N ASP A 206 15.06 12.32 -40.04
CA ASP A 206 16.28 12.27 -39.21
C ASP A 206 17.15 11.02 -39.47
N ARG A 207 16.76 10.18 -40.45
CA ARG A 207 17.35 8.89 -40.82
C ARG A 207 17.22 7.78 -39.78
N THR A 208 16.54 8.01 -38.66
CA THR A 208 16.16 6.91 -37.75
C THR A 208 15.11 6.03 -38.44
N ARG A 209 15.10 4.74 -38.13
CA ARG A 209 14.05 3.85 -38.65
C ARG A 209 12.89 3.87 -37.67
N ILE A 210 11.67 4.06 -38.17
CA ILE A 210 10.45 4.07 -37.38
C ILE A 210 9.40 3.13 -37.98
N GLN A 211 8.44 2.72 -37.16
CA GLN A 211 7.24 1.99 -37.58
C GLN A 211 6.04 2.49 -36.76
N TYR A 212 4.95 2.82 -37.45
CA TYR A 212 3.70 3.25 -36.81
C TYR A 212 2.88 2.04 -36.40
N PHE A 213 2.28 2.11 -35.21
CA PHE A 213 1.29 1.18 -34.68
C PHE A 213 0.02 1.96 -34.35
N GLU A 214 -1.04 1.29 -33.89
CA GLU A 214 -2.31 1.93 -33.58
C GLU A 214 -2.18 2.96 -32.45
N ASN A 215 -1.45 2.60 -31.39
CA ASN A 215 -1.39 3.39 -30.16
C ASN A 215 -0.02 4.04 -29.93
N GLY A 216 0.99 3.69 -30.73
CA GLY A 216 2.35 4.19 -30.58
C GLY A 216 3.16 4.24 -31.90
N ILE A 217 4.36 4.78 -31.83
CA ILE A 217 5.39 4.66 -32.88
C ILE A 217 6.65 4.12 -32.23
N LEU A 218 7.21 3.04 -32.77
CA LEU A 218 8.52 2.57 -32.36
C LEU A 218 9.61 3.19 -33.21
N ARG A 219 10.76 3.51 -32.61
CA ARG A 219 11.98 3.98 -33.27
C ARG A 219 13.16 3.08 -32.92
N LEU A 220 13.92 2.72 -33.95
CA LEU A 220 15.25 2.13 -33.83
C LEU A 220 16.29 3.26 -33.76
N SER A 221 16.99 3.35 -32.64
CA SER A 221 18.08 4.31 -32.41
C SER A 221 19.33 3.96 -33.23
N ALA A 222 20.24 4.93 -33.36
CA ALA A 222 21.55 4.69 -33.98
C ALA A 222 22.40 3.65 -33.22
N GLY A 223 22.14 3.45 -31.92
CA GLY A 223 22.76 2.41 -31.09
C GLY A 223 22.13 1.02 -31.23
N GLY A 224 21.13 0.85 -32.10
CA GLY A 224 20.46 -0.43 -32.32
C GLY A 224 19.35 -0.78 -31.32
N THR A 225 19.06 0.10 -30.36
CA THR A 225 17.94 -0.09 -29.41
C THR A 225 16.61 0.33 -30.04
N VAL A 226 15.56 -0.45 -29.81
CA VAL A 226 14.18 -0.10 -30.16
C VAL A 226 13.46 0.39 -28.92
N GLY A 227 12.72 1.48 -29.05
CA GLY A 227 11.80 1.98 -28.02
C GLY A 227 10.72 2.88 -28.62
N PRO A 228 9.67 3.19 -27.85
CA PRO A 228 8.60 4.08 -28.30
C PRO A 228 9.07 5.54 -28.47
N LEU A 229 8.33 6.30 -29.27
CA LEU A 229 8.41 7.76 -29.31
C LEU A 229 7.54 8.39 -28.22
N PRO A 230 7.88 9.60 -27.73
CA PRO A 230 7.14 10.28 -26.66
C PRO A 230 5.83 10.90 -27.16
N LEU A 231 4.92 10.10 -27.71
CA LEU A 231 3.66 10.57 -28.28
C LEU A 231 2.71 11.12 -27.22
N GLY A 232 2.71 10.58 -26.00
CA GLY A 232 1.95 11.12 -24.89
C GLY A 232 2.36 12.56 -24.56
N ARG A 233 3.67 12.85 -24.40
CA ARG A 233 4.18 14.24 -24.24
C ARG A 233 3.86 15.14 -25.44
N ILE A 234 3.86 14.62 -26.66
CA ILE A 234 3.52 15.40 -27.88
C ILE A 234 2.02 15.73 -27.90
N ALA A 235 1.17 14.75 -27.62
CA ALA A 235 -0.28 14.87 -27.64
C ALA A 235 -0.80 15.74 -26.49
N ALA A 236 -0.29 15.58 -25.27
CA ALA A 236 -0.66 16.42 -24.12
C ALA A 236 -0.43 17.92 -24.41
N ARG A 237 0.74 18.28 -24.97
CA ARG A 237 1.05 19.66 -25.37
C ARG A 237 0.15 20.18 -26.49
N ARG A 238 -0.18 19.35 -27.49
CA ARG A 238 -1.10 19.71 -28.59
C ARG A 238 -2.53 19.92 -28.11
N ALA A 239 -2.99 19.07 -27.20
CA ALA A 239 -4.28 19.19 -26.53
C ALA A 239 -4.31 20.29 -25.45
N GLN A 240 -3.20 21.01 -25.23
CA GLN A 240 -3.05 22.08 -24.24
C GLN A 240 -3.41 21.64 -22.81
N VAL A 241 -3.13 20.37 -22.49
CA VAL A 241 -3.29 19.82 -21.13
C VAL A 241 -2.20 20.39 -20.23
N LYS A 242 -2.50 20.62 -18.96
CA LYS A 242 -1.50 21.04 -17.96
C LYS A 242 -0.47 19.91 -17.77
N THR A 243 0.79 20.20 -18.06
CA THR A 243 1.95 19.29 -17.89
C THR A 243 3.01 19.89 -16.96
N ASP A 244 2.65 20.90 -16.16
CA ASP A 244 3.54 21.42 -15.12
C ASP A 244 3.51 20.47 -13.92
N PRO A 245 4.68 20.13 -13.32
CA PRO A 245 4.76 19.33 -12.11
C PRO A 245 3.83 19.83 -11.00
N VAL A 246 3.24 18.90 -10.27
CA VAL A 246 2.52 19.17 -9.02
C VAL A 246 3.45 19.00 -7.82
N GLU A 247 3.16 19.71 -6.75
CA GLU A 247 3.76 19.42 -5.44
C GLU A 247 3.26 18.06 -4.94
N GLN A 248 4.12 17.27 -4.30
CA GLN A 248 3.74 15.97 -3.76
C GLN A 248 2.61 16.15 -2.73
N PRO A 249 1.43 15.51 -2.90
CA PRO A 249 0.38 15.58 -1.89
C PRO A 249 0.84 14.91 -0.58
N PRO A 250 0.54 15.46 0.61
CA PRO A 250 1.07 14.97 1.89
C PRO A 250 0.79 13.47 2.17
N ASP A 251 -0.39 12.99 1.77
CA ASP A 251 -0.84 11.62 2.00
C ASP A 251 -0.53 10.65 0.84
N VAL A 252 0.19 11.11 -0.19
CA VAL A 252 0.54 10.30 -1.36
C VAL A 252 2.02 9.91 -1.30
N PRO A 253 2.36 8.62 -1.16
CA PRO A 253 3.75 8.17 -1.07
C PRO A 253 4.48 8.38 -2.40
N VAL A 254 5.79 8.58 -2.33
CA VAL A 254 6.67 8.46 -3.50
C VAL A 254 6.59 7.03 -4.01
N TYR A 255 6.47 6.84 -5.33
CA TYR A 255 6.45 5.52 -5.93
C TYR A 255 7.74 4.74 -5.59
N ASP A 256 7.54 3.61 -4.94
CA ASP A 256 8.48 2.51 -4.86
C ASP A 256 7.71 1.20 -5.11
N GLU A 257 8.30 0.26 -5.84
CA GLU A 257 7.64 -1.01 -6.18
C GLU A 257 7.40 -1.89 -4.94
N THR A 258 8.21 -1.72 -3.88
CA THR A 258 8.03 -2.41 -2.60
C THR A 258 6.71 -2.06 -1.90
N LEU A 259 6.09 -0.92 -2.20
CA LEU A 259 4.78 -0.54 -1.65
C LEU A 259 3.63 -1.48 -2.09
N PHE A 260 3.85 -2.25 -3.15
CA PHE A 260 2.87 -3.15 -3.77
C PHE A 260 3.20 -4.62 -3.59
N ILE A 261 4.28 -4.93 -2.88
CA ILE A 261 4.62 -6.28 -2.46
C ILE A 261 3.92 -6.49 -1.10
N PRO A 262 3.01 -7.47 -0.97
CA PRO A 262 2.46 -7.79 0.34
C PRO A 262 3.60 -8.18 1.28
N PRO A 263 3.59 -7.71 2.55
CA PRO A 263 4.52 -8.24 3.53
C PRO A 263 4.36 -9.76 3.60
N PRO A 264 5.45 -10.53 3.78
CA PRO A 264 5.36 -11.98 3.82
C PRO A 264 4.39 -12.40 4.92
N GLU A 265 3.45 -13.29 4.58
CA GLU A 265 2.55 -13.90 5.57
C GLU A 265 3.40 -14.57 6.66
N ALA A 266 3.05 -14.34 7.92
CA ALA A 266 3.76 -14.93 9.05
C ALA A 266 3.60 -16.46 9.01
N THR A 267 4.63 -17.16 8.54
CA THR A 267 4.68 -18.61 8.61
C THR A 267 4.85 -19.04 10.06
N PRO A 268 3.97 -19.92 10.61
CA PRO A 268 4.25 -20.60 11.87
C PRO A 268 5.57 -21.35 11.72
N VAL A 269 6.54 -21.05 12.59
CA VAL A 269 7.85 -21.70 12.56
C VAL A 269 7.67 -23.13 13.07
N GLU A 270 7.98 -24.12 12.23
CA GLU A 270 8.13 -25.50 12.70
C GLU A 270 9.44 -25.62 13.49
N GLU A 271 9.37 -26.26 14.67
CA GLU A 271 10.51 -26.51 15.55
C GLU A 271 11.57 -27.41 14.86
N ASP A 272 12.86 -27.06 15.02
CA ASP A 272 14.10 -27.84 14.74
C ASP A 272 15.11 -27.18 13.76
N GLY A 273 15.67 -26.01 14.14
CA GLY A 273 16.77 -25.34 13.44
C GLY A 273 18.02 -25.12 14.32
N PRO A 274 19.26 -25.21 13.79
CA PRO A 274 20.48 -25.08 14.59
C PRO A 274 20.85 -23.62 14.94
N ALA A 275 21.45 -23.45 16.13
CA ALA A 275 21.67 -22.19 16.84
C ALA A 275 22.73 -21.21 16.24
N THR A 276 22.57 -20.83 14.98
CA THR A 276 23.13 -19.58 14.41
C THR A 276 22.05 -18.72 13.75
N ASP A 277 20.79 -19.07 13.96
CA ASP A 277 19.61 -18.31 13.56
C ASP A 277 19.08 -17.52 14.77
N TRP A 278 18.79 -16.23 14.57
CA TRP A 278 18.29 -15.35 15.63
C TRP A 278 16.77 -15.47 15.84
N SER A 279 16.11 -16.34 15.07
CA SER A 279 14.70 -16.75 15.24
C SER A 279 14.37 -17.25 16.65
N PHE A 280 15.34 -17.81 17.38
CA PHE A 280 15.15 -18.30 18.75
C PHE A 280 15.29 -17.23 19.86
N GLY A 281 15.83 -16.05 19.53
CA GLY A 281 16.05 -14.96 20.49
C GLY A 281 17.07 -15.24 21.61
N PRO A 282 17.25 -14.30 22.55
CA PRO A 282 18.22 -14.42 23.64
C PRO A 282 17.73 -15.24 24.86
N GLY A 283 16.51 -15.79 24.82
CA GLY A 283 15.83 -16.37 25.98
C GLY A 283 15.31 -15.33 26.98
N PRO A 284 14.54 -15.74 28.00
CA PRO A 284 14.09 -14.86 29.08
C PRO A 284 15.28 -14.35 29.91
N GLN A 285 15.24 -13.09 30.34
CA GLN A 285 16.33 -12.41 31.07
C GLN A 285 16.02 -12.22 32.56
N GLN A 286 14.74 -12.06 32.91
CA GLN A 286 14.24 -11.91 34.28
C GLN A 286 13.67 -13.23 34.84
N GLY A 287 13.33 -14.18 33.97
CA GLY A 287 12.76 -15.47 34.37
C GLY A 287 11.32 -15.36 34.88
N ALA A 288 10.57 -14.38 34.36
CA ALA A 288 9.16 -14.21 34.66
C ALA A 288 8.30 -15.22 33.87
N TRP A 289 7.08 -15.49 34.37
CA TRP A 289 6.12 -16.37 33.67
C TRP A 289 5.77 -15.89 32.26
N LYS A 290 5.62 -14.57 32.09
CA LYS A 290 5.57 -13.87 30.80
C LYS A 290 6.63 -12.79 30.79
N GLU A 291 7.45 -12.78 29.75
CA GLU A 291 8.53 -11.83 29.58
C GLU A 291 8.68 -11.40 28.12
N VAL A 292 9.05 -10.14 27.91
CA VAL A 292 9.36 -9.56 26.60
C VAL A 292 10.81 -9.12 26.61
N VAL A 293 11.57 -9.48 25.57
CA VAL A 293 12.94 -8.98 25.37
C VAL A 293 12.97 -8.19 24.07
N VAL A 294 13.51 -6.98 24.10
CA VAL A 294 13.70 -6.08 22.95
C VAL A 294 15.19 -5.81 22.79
N SER A 295 15.75 -6.01 21.60
CA SER A 295 17.14 -5.66 21.28
C SER A 295 17.19 -4.41 20.41
N LEU A 296 17.98 -3.43 20.84
CA LEU A 296 18.25 -2.21 20.07
C LEU A 296 19.19 -2.52 18.89
N SER A 297 20.26 -3.29 19.09
CA SER A 297 21.19 -3.67 18.03
C SER A 297 20.57 -4.56 16.94
N ALA A 298 19.65 -5.46 17.30
CA ALA A 298 18.99 -6.36 16.34
C ALA A 298 17.62 -5.84 15.84
N GLN A 299 17.11 -4.72 16.38
CA GLN A 299 15.78 -4.17 16.08
C GLN A 299 14.68 -5.25 16.07
N SER A 300 14.68 -6.09 17.11
CA SER A 300 13.82 -7.26 17.24
C SER A 300 13.26 -7.40 18.65
N MET A 301 12.10 -8.03 18.76
CA MET A 301 11.41 -8.35 20.00
C MET A 301 11.07 -9.84 20.03
N TRP A 302 11.19 -10.44 21.21
CA TRP A 302 10.77 -11.81 21.51
C TRP A 302 9.88 -11.81 22.76
N ALA A 303 8.79 -12.55 22.73
CA ALA A 303 7.91 -12.77 23.88
C ALA A 303 7.98 -14.24 24.31
N TYR A 304 8.18 -14.46 25.60
CA TYR A 304 8.34 -15.78 26.21
C TYR A 304 7.21 -16.05 27.20
N GLU A 305 6.63 -17.25 27.16
CA GLU A 305 5.68 -17.78 28.16
C GLU A 305 6.20 -19.12 28.68
N GLU A 306 6.22 -19.30 30.00
CA GLU A 306 6.83 -20.46 30.69
C GLU A 306 8.33 -20.69 30.43
N GLY A 307 8.98 -19.75 29.73
CA GLY A 307 10.37 -19.85 29.26
C GLY A 307 10.51 -20.18 27.77
N GLU A 308 9.42 -20.59 27.12
CA GLU A 308 9.36 -20.91 25.68
C GLU A 308 9.03 -19.68 24.85
N LEU A 309 9.57 -19.60 23.63
CA LEU A 309 9.31 -18.51 22.70
C LEU A 309 7.91 -18.65 22.08
N VAL A 310 7.04 -17.66 22.31
CA VAL A 310 5.64 -17.67 21.82
C VAL A 310 5.35 -16.63 20.73
N MET A 311 6.21 -15.61 20.58
CA MET A 311 6.13 -14.62 19.50
C MET A 311 7.50 -13.99 19.27
N SER A 312 7.83 -13.69 18.01
CA SER A 312 8.98 -12.86 17.65
C SER A 312 8.62 -11.91 16.51
N SER A 313 9.14 -10.68 16.54
CA SER A 313 8.92 -9.72 15.46
C SER A 313 10.08 -8.73 15.34
N LEU A 314 10.27 -8.17 14.14
CA LEU A 314 11.05 -6.96 13.96
C LEU A 314 10.31 -5.78 14.62
N VAL A 315 11.07 -4.81 15.13
CA VAL A 315 10.53 -3.59 15.74
C VAL A 315 11.25 -2.35 15.19
N SER A 316 10.70 -1.16 15.44
CA SER A 316 11.47 0.08 15.33
C SER A 316 11.59 0.72 16.71
N THR A 317 12.80 0.88 17.22
CA THR A 317 13.04 1.55 18.50
C THR A 317 13.35 3.03 18.30
N GLY A 318 13.68 3.72 19.39
CA GLY A 318 14.11 5.10 19.37
C GLY A 318 15.37 5.31 18.51
N THR A 319 15.41 6.40 17.73
CA THR A 319 16.53 6.70 16.83
C THR A 319 17.88 6.89 17.55
N ALA A 320 17.85 7.25 18.83
CA ALA A 320 19.03 7.55 19.65
C ALA A 320 19.97 8.63 19.08
N GLU A 321 19.50 9.45 18.14
CA GLU A 321 20.19 10.65 17.64
C GLU A 321 20.41 11.69 18.76
N MET A 322 19.56 11.65 19.79
CA MET A 322 19.65 12.43 21.02
C MET A 322 19.16 11.60 22.23
N PRO A 323 19.55 11.95 23.47
CA PRO A 323 19.12 11.23 24.67
C PRO A 323 17.59 11.08 24.79
N GLU A 324 16.85 12.10 24.36
CA GLU A 324 15.39 12.17 24.42
C GLU A 324 14.69 11.27 23.38
N THR A 325 15.39 10.78 22.36
CA THR A 325 14.87 9.79 21.39
C THR A 325 15.46 8.40 21.58
N SER A 326 16.08 8.14 22.73
CA SER A 326 16.68 6.84 23.06
C SER A 326 15.70 5.94 23.81
N THR A 327 15.47 4.72 23.32
CA THR A 327 14.74 3.69 24.10
C THR A 327 15.59 3.26 25.30
N PRO A 328 15.07 3.32 26.55
CA PRO A 328 15.89 3.09 27.74
C PRO A 328 16.22 1.60 27.93
N VAL A 329 17.51 1.26 27.93
CA VAL A 329 18.01 -0.08 28.25
C VAL A 329 17.76 -0.46 29.72
N GLY A 330 17.61 -1.76 29.99
CA GLY A 330 17.46 -2.31 31.34
C GLY A 330 16.17 -3.10 31.55
N TYR A 331 15.82 -3.31 32.83
CA TYR A 331 14.67 -4.08 33.27
C TYR A 331 13.47 -3.16 33.55
N HIS A 332 12.33 -3.50 32.95
CA HIS A 332 11.09 -2.74 32.96
C HIS A 332 9.89 -3.68 33.13
N SER A 333 8.68 -3.13 33.21
CA SER A 333 7.44 -3.91 33.19
C SER A 333 6.29 -3.07 32.64
N VAL A 334 5.27 -3.70 32.04
CA VAL A 334 4.07 -2.98 31.57
C VAL A 334 3.38 -2.30 32.76
N LEU A 335 3.36 -0.97 32.79
CA LEU A 335 2.80 -0.15 33.86
C LEU A 335 1.32 0.20 33.63
N ALA A 336 0.96 0.50 32.39
CA ALA A 336 -0.37 0.93 32.00
C ALA A 336 -0.69 0.54 30.56
N LYS A 337 -1.97 0.38 30.25
CA LYS A 337 -2.46 -0.08 28.94
C LYS A 337 -3.64 0.76 28.47
N PHE A 338 -3.66 1.11 27.18
CA PHE A 338 -4.75 1.84 26.53
C PHE A 338 -5.02 1.26 25.14
N ASP A 339 -6.30 1.03 24.82
CA ASP A 339 -6.70 0.42 23.54
C ASP A 339 -6.34 1.34 22.36
N ALA A 340 -6.52 2.66 22.54
CA ALA A 340 -5.98 3.70 21.69
C ALA A 340 -5.72 4.99 22.51
N GLN A 341 -4.72 5.79 22.11
CA GLN A 341 -4.41 7.08 22.73
C GLN A 341 -3.70 8.04 21.75
N THR A 342 -4.12 9.30 21.68
CA THR A 342 -3.33 10.36 21.02
C THR A 342 -2.02 10.58 21.77
N MET A 343 -0.89 10.36 21.11
CA MET A 343 0.45 10.66 21.62
C MET A 343 0.97 11.97 21.03
N GLU A 344 1.28 12.93 21.89
CA GLU A 344 1.80 14.24 21.48
C GLU A 344 2.86 14.74 22.46
N GLY A 345 3.79 15.56 21.96
CA GLY A 345 4.89 16.08 22.75
C GLY A 345 5.79 17.04 21.98
N THR A 346 6.91 17.41 22.58
CA THR A 346 7.91 18.29 21.95
C THR A 346 9.31 17.74 22.15
N ILE A 347 10.06 17.59 21.05
CA ILE A 347 11.42 17.03 21.03
C ILE A 347 12.28 18.02 20.25
N SER A 348 13.43 18.44 20.79
CA SER A 348 14.27 19.51 20.23
C SER A 348 13.56 20.85 19.92
N GLY A 349 12.35 21.07 20.46
CA GLY A 349 11.51 22.23 20.15
C GLY A 349 10.52 22.01 19.00
N GLU A 350 10.58 20.87 18.32
CA GLU A 350 9.60 20.45 17.32
C GLU A 350 8.44 19.69 17.99
N TYR A 351 7.21 20.04 17.64
CA TYR A 351 6.00 19.42 18.19
C TYR A 351 5.53 18.28 17.30
N TYR A 352 5.24 17.13 17.90
CA TYR A 352 4.63 15.98 17.24
C TYR A 352 3.27 15.67 17.86
N ARG A 353 2.36 15.13 17.03
CA ARG A 353 1.06 14.60 17.44
C ARG A 353 0.68 13.45 16.52
N VAL A 354 0.37 12.30 17.09
CA VAL A 354 -0.13 11.11 16.41
C VAL A 354 -1.42 10.73 17.12
N GLU A 355 -2.54 10.76 16.40
CA GLU A 355 -3.86 10.51 16.99
C GLU A 355 -4.17 9.00 17.05
N ASP A 356 -4.95 8.58 18.04
CA ASP A 356 -5.47 7.22 18.15
C ASP A 356 -4.41 6.09 18.02
N VAL A 357 -3.21 6.28 18.57
CA VAL A 357 -2.14 5.26 18.60
C VAL A 357 -2.66 4.02 19.33
N PRO A 358 -2.75 2.85 18.69
CA PRO A 358 -3.42 1.69 19.25
C PRO A 358 -2.50 0.79 20.09
N PHE A 359 -3.10 -0.05 20.92
CA PHE A 359 -2.43 -1.14 21.66
C PHE A 359 -1.29 -0.66 22.56
N VAL A 360 -1.47 0.50 23.19
CA VAL A 360 -0.43 1.19 23.97
C VAL A 360 -0.14 0.44 25.26
N MET A 361 1.12 0.09 25.49
CA MET A 361 1.62 -0.53 26.72
C MET A 361 2.84 0.26 27.22
N TYR A 362 2.61 1.21 28.14
CA TYR A 362 3.70 1.98 28.76
C TYR A 362 4.55 1.08 29.64
N PHE A 363 5.87 1.19 29.54
CA PHE A 363 6.81 0.39 30.34
C PHE A 363 7.73 1.21 31.25
N ASP A 364 7.70 2.55 31.14
CA ASP A 364 8.33 3.46 32.09
C ASP A 364 7.44 4.67 32.46
N ASN A 365 7.95 5.52 33.35
CA ASN A 365 7.28 6.76 33.78
C ASN A 365 7.71 8.00 32.97
N LEU A 366 8.50 7.82 31.90
CA LEU A 366 8.97 8.90 31.01
C LEU A 366 8.12 9.01 29.74
N GLY A 367 7.32 7.99 29.44
CA GLY A 367 6.40 7.95 28.30
C GLY A 367 6.78 6.93 27.23
N ASN A 368 7.74 6.04 27.49
CA ASN A 368 8.10 4.99 26.55
C ASN A 368 7.07 3.85 26.62
N ALA A 369 6.54 3.48 25.45
CA ALA A 369 5.55 2.43 25.29
C ALA A 369 5.93 1.44 24.19
N ILE A 370 5.48 0.19 24.35
CA ILE A 370 5.30 -0.74 23.23
C ILE A 370 3.91 -0.44 22.67
N HIS A 371 3.76 -0.21 21.36
CA HIS A 371 2.45 0.10 20.75
C HIS A 371 2.39 -0.31 19.28
N GLY A 372 1.17 -0.36 18.73
CA GLY A 372 0.96 -0.55 17.30
C GLY A 372 1.29 0.71 16.51
N THR A 373 1.91 0.54 15.36
CA THR A 373 2.34 1.66 14.52
C THR A 373 1.69 1.57 13.14
N TYR A 374 0.77 2.50 12.85
CA TYR A 374 0.07 2.56 11.57
C TYR A 374 0.75 3.51 10.56
N TRP A 375 1.63 4.41 11.02
CA TRP A 375 2.23 5.47 10.21
C TRP A 375 3.56 5.08 9.54
N HIS A 376 4.14 3.93 9.89
CA HIS A 376 5.32 3.39 9.22
C HIS A 376 5.42 1.86 9.34
N SER A 377 6.21 1.25 8.47
CA SER A 377 6.53 -0.19 8.48
C SER A 377 8.03 -0.50 8.52
N ASN A 378 8.87 0.47 8.92
CA ASN A 378 10.34 0.39 8.95
C ASN A 378 10.91 -0.52 10.08
N PHE A 379 10.25 -1.63 10.36
CA PHE A 379 10.64 -2.57 11.41
C PHE A 379 11.94 -3.27 11.02
N GLY A 380 12.88 -3.38 11.95
CA GLY A 380 14.27 -3.74 11.69
C GLY A 380 15.22 -2.54 11.61
N ALA A 381 14.70 -1.30 11.70
CA ALA A 381 15.49 -0.07 11.79
C ALA A 381 14.91 0.90 12.84
N PRO A 382 15.76 1.66 13.57
CA PRO A 382 15.29 2.71 14.49
C PRO A 382 14.51 3.79 13.75
N MET A 383 13.39 4.23 14.33
CA MET A 383 12.51 5.26 13.72
C MET A 383 11.69 6.07 14.73
N SER A 384 11.60 5.64 15.99
CA SER A 384 10.71 6.27 16.96
C SER A 384 11.40 7.35 17.81
N HIS A 385 10.60 7.98 18.67
CA HIS A 385 11.07 8.90 19.70
C HIS A 385 11.35 8.21 21.06
N GLY A 386 11.59 6.90 21.08
CA GLY A 386 11.90 6.12 22.29
C GLY A 386 10.96 4.92 22.52
N CYS A 387 9.73 5.00 22.01
CA CYS A 387 8.78 3.88 22.00
C CYS A 387 9.29 2.67 21.17
N VAL A 388 8.77 1.48 21.46
CA VAL A 388 9.01 0.28 20.64
C VAL A 388 7.80 0.11 19.71
N ASN A 389 8.02 0.42 18.44
CA ASN A 389 6.99 0.43 17.41
C ASN A 389 6.86 -0.99 16.83
N LEU A 390 5.64 -1.53 16.84
CA LEU A 390 5.32 -2.87 16.38
C LEU A 390 4.42 -2.86 15.13
N PRO A 391 4.50 -3.92 14.28
CA PRO A 391 3.42 -4.25 13.35
C PRO A 391 2.07 -4.35 14.08
N MET A 392 0.98 -3.97 13.42
CA MET A 392 -0.32 -3.77 14.07
C MET A 392 -0.92 -5.07 14.65
N ASP A 393 -0.73 -6.17 13.93
CA ASP A 393 -1.11 -7.53 14.31
C ASP A 393 -0.30 -8.03 15.51
N ILE A 394 1.02 -7.80 15.50
CA ILE A 394 1.91 -8.14 16.62
C ILE A 394 1.57 -7.28 17.84
N ALA A 395 1.27 -5.99 17.66
CA ALA A 395 0.85 -5.11 18.73
C ALA A 395 -0.48 -5.55 19.36
N ALA A 396 -1.47 -5.92 18.54
CA ALA A 396 -2.74 -6.47 18.99
C ALA A 396 -2.52 -7.76 19.80
N TRP A 397 -1.75 -8.71 19.27
CA TRP A 397 -1.41 -9.95 19.95
C TRP A 397 -0.69 -9.69 21.28
N MET A 398 0.33 -8.84 21.28
CA MET A 398 1.07 -8.44 22.48
C MET A 398 0.15 -7.80 23.52
N TYR A 399 -0.78 -6.95 23.08
CA TYR A 399 -1.74 -6.30 23.95
C TYR A 399 -2.79 -7.25 24.51
N GLU A 400 -3.18 -8.32 23.82
CA GLU A 400 -4.02 -9.36 24.44
C GLU A 400 -3.20 -10.25 25.39
N TRP A 401 -1.98 -10.62 24.98
CA TRP A 401 -1.13 -11.59 25.66
C TRP A 401 -0.47 -11.06 26.94
N ALA A 402 -0.01 -9.80 26.96
CA ALA A 402 0.74 -9.19 28.07
C ALA A 402 -0.18 -8.45 29.07
N PRO A 403 -0.47 -8.99 30.27
CA PRO A 403 -1.11 -8.22 31.35
C PRO A 403 -0.21 -7.07 31.86
N VAL A 404 -0.81 -6.11 32.58
CA VAL A 404 -0.06 -5.14 33.39
C VAL A 404 0.80 -5.91 34.40
N GLY A 405 2.08 -5.52 34.52
CA GLY A 405 3.10 -6.24 35.29
C GLY A 405 3.91 -7.25 34.48
N THR A 406 3.62 -7.48 33.20
CA THR A 406 4.48 -8.31 32.32
C THR A 406 5.88 -7.73 32.27
N ALA A 407 6.89 -8.59 32.46
CA ALA A 407 8.30 -8.20 32.49
C ALA A 407 8.78 -7.80 31.09
N ILE A 408 9.55 -6.71 30.98
CA ILE A 408 10.17 -6.24 29.74
C ILE A 408 11.67 -6.06 29.99
N THR A 409 12.53 -6.49 29.09
CA THR A 409 13.98 -6.21 29.12
C THR A 409 14.43 -5.60 27.80
N VAL A 410 15.07 -4.45 27.86
CA VAL A 410 15.65 -3.78 26.70
C VAL A 410 17.17 -3.95 26.74
N VAL A 411 17.73 -4.62 25.73
CA VAL A 411 19.17 -4.89 25.60
C VAL A 411 19.79 -4.11 24.44
N GLY A 412 21.08 -3.80 24.57
CA GLY A 412 21.85 -3.00 23.61
C GLY A 412 21.97 -3.63 22.22
#